data_AF-X1F2A7-F1
#
_entry.id   AF-X1F2A7-F1
#
_cell.length_a   1.000
_cell.length_b   1.000
_cell.length_c   1.000
_cell.angle_alpha   90.00
_cell.angle_beta   90.00
_cell.angle_gamma   90.00
#
_symmetry.space_group_name_H-M   'P 1'
#
loop_
_entity.id
_entity.type
_entity.pdbx_description
1 polymer ?
#
loop_
_entity_poly.entity_id
_entity_poly.type
_entity_poly.pdbx_seq_one_letter_code
_entity_poly.pdbx_strand_id
1 'polypeptide(L)'
;STQTPIINNIMNSKGGIDYVDGRVDDFRYYNTNRDLPDIRADYNTSLSGVEDNLVHYYKFDGDLTDSAGNDDCVKATPDGGFYSGVLTSTNIRLDLEVQFTGVYDSPNITE
;
A
#
# COMPACT_ATOMS: atom_id res chain seq x y z
N SER A 1 -4.12 -10.89 -26.34
CA SER A 1 -4.79 -11.25 -25.08
C SER A 1 -5.44 -9.99 -24.52
N THR A 2 -6.69 -10.06 -24.09
CA THR A 2 -7.34 -8.96 -23.37
C THR A 2 -6.89 -9.03 -21.92
N GLN A 3 -6.05 -8.09 -21.49
CA GLN A 3 -5.70 -7.91 -20.08
C GLN A 3 -6.99 -7.79 -19.28
N THR A 4 -7.16 -8.61 -18.24
CA THR A 4 -8.24 -8.41 -17.27
C THR A 4 -8.07 -7.00 -16.68
N PRO A 5 -9.07 -6.12 -16.75
CA PRO A 5 -8.95 -4.79 -16.19
C PRO A 5 -8.59 -4.90 -14.72
N ILE A 6 -7.59 -4.12 -14.31
CA ILE A 6 -7.16 -4.04 -12.93
C ILE A 6 -8.34 -3.40 -12.16
N ILE A 7 -8.97 -4.18 -11.31
CA ILE A 7 -10.19 -3.77 -10.57
C ILE A 7 -9.79 -2.87 -9.39
N ASN A 8 -10.32 -1.64 -9.36
CA ASN A 8 -10.12 -0.69 -8.27
C ASN A 8 -11.02 -1.06 -7.08
N ASN A 9 -10.51 -1.85 -6.14
CA ASN A 9 -11.29 -2.27 -4.97
C ASN A 9 -11.61 -1.15 -3.97
N ILE A 10 -11.03 0.05 -4.12
CA ILE A 10 -11.25 1.18 -3.20
C ILE A 10 -12.56 1.90 -3.52
N MET A 11 -12.91 2.04 -4.80
CA MET A 11 -14.05 2.85 -5.25
C MET A 11 -15.29 2.03 -5.61
N ASN A 12 -15.23 0.70 -5.50
CA ASN A 12 -16.32 -0.16 -5.94
C ASN A 12 -17.47 -0.21 -4.93
N SER A 13 -18.68 -0.49 -5.45
CA SER A 13 -19.82 -0.82 -4.61
C SER A 13 -19.52 -2.07 -3.78
N LYS A 14 -20.18 -2.19 -2.62
CA LYS A 14 -20.04 -3.35 -1.74
C LYS A 14 -20.33 -4.64 -2.51
N GLY A 15 -19.30 -5.48 -2.69
CA GLY A 15 -19.38 -6.73 -3.45
C GLY A 15 -18.87 -6.67 -4.90
N GLY A 16 -18.35 -5.52 -5.35
CA GLY A 16 -17.68 -5.40 -6.66
C GLY A 16 -18.62 -5.54 -7.87
N ILE A 17 -19.93 -5.37 -7.66
CA ILE A 17 -20.95 -5.55 -8.70
C ILE A 17 -21.05 -4.35 -9.64
N ASP A 18 -20.74 -3.15 -9.13
CA ASP A 18 -20.63 -1.93 -9.93
C ASP A 18 -19.22 -1.37 -9.75
N TYR A 19 -18.46 -1.36 -10.84
CA TYR A 19 -17.11 -0.82 -10.86
C TYR A 19 -17.17 0.69 -11.11
N VAL A 20 -16.39 1.43 -10.33
CA VAL A 20 -16.17 2.85 -10.60
C VAL A 20 -14.92 2.97 -11.48
N ASP A 21 -15.11 3.44 -12.71
CA ASP A 21 -14.02 3.92 -13.55
C ASP A 21 -13.62 5.32 -13.08
N GLY A 22 -12.62 5.38 -12.21
CA GLY A 22 -12.20 6.60 -11.55
C GLY A 22 -10.78 6.53 -11.01
N ARG A 23 -10.25 7.72 -10.66
CA ARG A 23 -8.94 7.88 -10.04
C ARG A 23 -9.12 8.30 -8.59
N VAL A 24 -8.21 7.84 -7.74
CA VAL A 24 -8.11 8.25 -6.33
C VAL A 24 -6.89 9.14 -6.21
N ASP A 25 -7.04 10.18 -5.40
CA ASP A 25 -5.97 11.08 -5.00
C ASP A 25 -6.06 11.30 -3.48
N ASP A 26 -4.94 11.59 -2.84
CA ASP A 26 -4.89 12.06 -1.44
C ASP A 26 -5.65 11.16 -0.44
N PHE A 27 -5.43 9.84 -0.51
CA PHE A 27 -6.09 8.86 0.36
C PHE A 27 -5.58 8.96 1.79
N ARG A 28 -6.50 9.16 2.75
CA ARG A 28 -6.19 9.29 4.18
C ARG A 28 -7.03 8.30 5.00
N TYR A 29 -6.39 7.60 5.93
CA TYR A 29 -7.05 6.76 6.92
C TYR A 29 -6.72 7.23 8.33
N TYR A 30 -7.75 7.54 9.12
CA TYR A 30 -7.63 7.89 10.54
C TYR A 30 -8.22 6.79 11.40
N ASN A 31 -7.60 6.45 12.53
CA ASN A 31 -8.15 5.49 13.50
C ASN A 31 -9.13 6.13 14.50
N THR A 32 -9.55 7.37 14.23
CA THR A 32 -10.54 8.09 15.01
C THR A 32 -11.63 8.65 14.11
N ASN A 33 -12.80 8.90 14.70
CA ASN A 33 -13.84 9.68 14.04
C ASN A 33 -13.40 11.14 13.99
N ARG A 34 -13.35 11.70 12.78
CA ARG A 34 -13.09 13.13 12.56
C ARG A 34 -14.41 13.90 12.46
N ASP A 35 -14.44 15.08 13.06
CA ASP A 35 -15.60 15.96 12.96
C ASP A 35 -15.58 16.76 11.64
N LEU A 36 -16.75 17.22 11.20
CA LEU A 36 -16.90 17.99 9.97
C LEU A 36 -16.01 19.25 9.90
N PRO A 37 -15.83 20.04 10.98
CA PRO A 37 -14.93 21.19 10.94
C PRO A 37 -13.48 20.82 10.65
N ASP A 38 -12.99 19.72 11.23
CA ASP A 38 -11.61 19.27 11.05
C ASP A 38 -11.36 18.82 9.61
N ILE A 39 -12.29 18.03 9.05
CA ILE A 39 -12.22 17.60 7.64
C ILE A 39 -12.24 18.83 6.72
N ARG A 40 -13.11 19.81 7.00
CA ARG A 40 -13.17 21.05 6.19
C ARG A 40 -11.92 21.90 6.29
N ALA A 41 -11.18 21.80 7.39
CA ALA A 41 -9.95 22.55 7.58
C ALA A 41 -8.82 22.04 6.68
N ASP A 42 -8.82 20.75 6.31
CA ASP A 42 -7.69 20.12 5.61
C ASP A 42 -8.01 19.33 4.34
N TYR A 43 -9.27 19.22 3.90
CA TYR A 43 -9.66 18.39 2.74
C TYR A 43 -9.00 18.79 1.41
N ASN A 44 -8.53 20.04 1.28
CA ASN A 44 -7.92 20.57 0.07
C ASN A 44 -6.47 21.04 0.29
N THR A 45 -5.86 20.60 1.39
CA THR A 45 -4.52 21.01 1.79
C THR A 45 -3.66 19.77 2.00
N SER A 46 -2.43 19.78 1.47
CA SER A 46 -1.49 18.68 1.71
C SER A 46 -1.09 18.64 3.18
N LEU A 47 -1.13 17.45 3.76
CA LEU A 47 -0.79 17.21 5.15
C LEU A 47 0.71 16.93 5.33
N SER A 48 1.17 17.11 6.57
CA SER A 48 2.54 16.82 6.97
C SER A 48 2.79 15.32 7.16
N GLY A 49 1.73 14.55 7.42
CA GLY A 49 1.80 13.11 7.67
C GLY A 49 1.97 12.74 9.14
N VAL A 50 2.11 13.72 10.04
CA VAL A 50 2.27 13.50 11.49
C VAL A 50 1.04 13.94 12.28
N GLU A 51 -0.11 14.09 11.61
CA GLU A 51 -1.37 14.46 12.24
C GLU A 51 -1.82 13.39 13.24
N ASP A 52 -2.36 13.84 14.38
CA ASP A 52 -2.87 12.92 15.40
C ASP A 52 -3.90 11.96 14.80
N ASN A 53 -3.74 10.68 15.13
CA ASN A 53 -4.64 9.59 14.70
C ASN A 53 -4.64 9.30 13.19
N LEU A 54 -3.77 9.95 12.39
CA LEU A 54 -3.54 9.59 10.99
C LEU A 54 -2.71 8.31 10.93
N VAL A 55 -3.26 7.28 10.32
CA VAL A 55 -2.64 5.95 10.24
C VAL A 55 -2.08 5.65 8.85
N HIS A 56 -2.74 6.06 7.78
CA HIS A 56 -2.17 5.96 6.44
C HIS A 56 -2.45 7.21 5.64
N TYR A 57 -1.48 7.65 4.86
CA TYR A 57 -1.59 8.79 3.98
C TYR A 57 -0.86 8.57 2.65
N TYR A 58 -1.62 8.24 1.60
CA TYR A 58 -1.08 8.08 0.24
C TYR A 58 -1.44 9.29 -0.61
N LYS A 59 -0.41 10.09 -0.94
CA LYS A 59 -0.55 11.31 -1.76
C LYS A 59 -0.72 11.01 -3.25
N PHE A 60 -0.19 9.89 -3.73
CA PHE A 60 -0.16 9.53 -5.16
C PHE A 60 0.51 10.58 -6.08
N ASP A 61 1.35 11.46 -5.51
CA ASP A 61 2.11 12.50 -6.21
C ASP A 61 3.40 11.97 -6.88
N GLY A 62 3.35 10.75 -7.42
CA GLY A 62 4.47 10.13 -8.15
C GLY A 62 5.09 8.91 -7.47
N ASP A 63 4.63 8.53 -6.29
CA ASP A 63 4.97 7.26 -5.65
C ASP A 63 3.77 6.67 -4.87
N LEU A 64 4.00 5.51 -4.24
CA LEU A 64 3.04 4.81 -3.39
C LEU A 64 3.47 4.86 -1.91
N THR A 65 4.30 5.84 -1.55
CA THR A 65 4.85 5.95 -0.20
C THR A 65 3.76 6.37 0.78
N ASP A 66 3.64 5.65 1.89
CA ASP A 66 2.84 6.12 3.01
C ASP A 66 3.55 7.31 3.66
N SER A 67 2.89 8.48 3.57
CA SER A 67 3.35 9.71 4.17
C SER A 67 2.98 9.82 5.65
N ALA A 68 2.18 8.89 6.20
CA ALA A 68 1.93 8.84 7.62
C ALA A 68 3.23 8.48 8.35
N GLY A 69 3.62 9.28 9.34
CA GLY A 69 4.92 9.23 10.02
C GLY A 69 5.08 8.05 10.99
N ASN A 70 4.35 6.96 10.78
CA ASN A 70 4.22 5.82 11.67
C ASN A 70 5.03 4.59 11.21
N ASP A 71 5.87 4.74 10.17
CA ASP A 71 6.78 3.70 9.64
C ASP A 71 6.08 2.34 9.38
N ASP A 72 4.74 2.35 9.23
CA ASP A 72 3.90 1.15 9.03
C ASP A 72 3.85 0.73 7.56
N CYS A 73 4.59 1.42 6.69
CA CYS A 73 4.86 0.94 5.34
C CYS A 73 6.30 0.46 5.21
N VAL A 74 6.44 -0.65 4.48
CA VAL A 74 7.70 -0.98 3.82
C VAL A 74 8.03 0.20 2.92
N LYS A 75 9.06 0.98 3.27
CA LYS A 75 9.61 1.98 2.35
C LYS A 75 10.12 1.21 1.15
N ALA A 76 9.31 1.16 0.09
CA ALA A 76 9.78 0.70 -1.20
C ALA A 76 10.89 1.67 -1.59
N THR A 77 12.13 1.22 -1.49
CA THR A 77 13.24 1.92 -2.12
C THR A 77 12.95 2.00 -3.62
N PRO A 78 13.44 3.01 -4.36
CA PRO A 78 13.21 3.14 -5.81
C PRO A 78 13.56 1.88 -6.63
N ASP A 79 14.35 0.99 -6.04
CA ASP A 79 14.85 -0.28 -6.54
C ASP A 79 14.11 -1.53 -5.99
N GLY A 80 13.07 -1.36 -5.16
CA GLY A 80 12.22 -2.47 -4.67
C GLY A 80 12.92 -3.44 -3.71
N GLY A 81 14.05 -3.04 -3.12
CA GLY A 81 14.86 -3.88 -2.24
C GLY A 81 14.40 -3.84 -0.78
N PHE A 82 14.21 -5.02 -0.17
CA PHE A 82 14.09 -5.19 1.27
C PHE A 82 15.49 -5.36 1.89
N TYR A 83 16.04 -4.31 2.48
CA TYR A 83 17.28 -4.42 3.26
C TYR A 83 16.93 -4.80 4.71
N SER A 84 16.98 -6.09 5.04
CA SER A 84 17.06 -6.49 6.45
C SER A 84 18.45 -6.14 6.95
N GLY A 85 18.59 -4.98 7.61
CA GLY A 85 19.80 -4.67 8.35
C GLY A 85 20.13 -5.83 9.29
N VAL A 86 21.42 -6.17 9.43
CA VAL A 86 21.89 -7.30 10.27
C VAL A 86 21.16 -7.26 11.61
N LEU A 87 20.27 -8.23 11.82
CA LEU A 87 19.45 -8.28 13.01
C LEU A 87 20.32 -8.79 14.17
N THR A 88 20.61 -7.94 15.14
CA THR A 88 21.54 -8.23 16.26
C THR A 88 20.85 -8.78 17.51
N SER A 89 19.55 -9.07 17.45
CA SER A 89 18.72 -9.55 18.57
C SER A 89 18.69 -11.08 18.65
N THR A 90 18.64 -11.63 19.86
CA THR A 90 18.74 -13.08 20.13
C THR A 90 17.40 -13.83 20.10
N ASN A 91 16.27 -13.18 19.84
CA ASN A 91 14.93 -13.80 19.89
C ASN A 91 14.03 -13.31 18.76
N ILE A 92 14.44 -13.51 17.51
CA ILE A 92 13.68 -13.08 16.34
C ILE A 92 12.96 -14.30 15.76
N ARG A 93 11.65 -14.20 15.57
CA ARG A 93 10.90 -15.10 14.70
C ARG A 93 10.67 -14.37 13.39
N LEU A 94 11.37 -14.80 12.34
CA LEU A 94 11.06 -14.39 10.98
C LEU A 94 9.90 -15.25 10.47
N ASP A 95 8.82 -14.61 10.05
CA ASP A 95 7.89 -15.20 9.10
C ASP A 95 8.29 -14.68 7.72
N LEU A 96 8.72 -15.57 6.84
CA LEU A 96 9.22 -15.21 5.50
C LEU A 96 8.42 -15.98 4.46
N GLU A 97 7.46 -15.33 3.83
CA GLU A 97 6.77 -15.89 2.68
C GLU A 97 7.54 -15.53 1.40
N VAL A 98 8.20 -16.54 0.82
CA VAL A 98 8.88 -16.41 -0.47
C VAL A 98 7.94 -16.92 -1.55
N GLN A 99 7.38 -16.02 -2.36
CA GLN A 99 6.68 -16.39 -3.59
C GLN A 99 7.65 -16.30 -4.77
N PHE A 100 7.91 -17.43 -5.42
CA PHE A 100 8.64 -17.46 -6.68
C PHE A 100 7.66 -17.22 -7.83
N THR A 101 7.82 -16.11 -8.54
CA THR A 101 7.15 -15.88 -9.83
C THR A 101 8.12 -16.25 -10.96
N GLY A 102 7.69 -17.16 -11.85
CA GLY A 102 8.48 -17.57 -13.01
C GLY A 102 9.47 -18.71 -12.77
N VAL A 103 9.18 -19.64 -11.85
CA VAL A 103 9.89 -20.94 -11.84
C VAL A 103 9.57 -21.64 -13.17
N TYR A 104 10.51 -21.59 -14.09
CA TYR A 104 10.47 -22.45 -15.27
C TYR A 104 10.78 -23.87 -14.81
N ASP A 105 9.76 -24.72 -14.78
CA ASP A 105 10.01 -26.15 -14.86
C ASP A 105 10.60 -26.42 -16.25
N SER A 106 11.83 -26.91 -16.31
CA SER A 106 12.45 -27.25 -17.59
C SER A 106 11.62 -28.35 -18.23
N PRO A 107 11.07 -28.17 -19.44
CA PRO A 107 10.36 -29.25 -20.08
C PRO A 107 11.41 -30.30 -20.48
N ASN A 108 11.19 -31.51 -19.97
CA ASN A 108 11.77 -32.79 -20.41
C ASN A 108 13.05 -33.23 -19.68
N ILE A 109 12.87 -34.04 -18.63
CA ILE A 109 13.63 -35.29 -18.55
C ILE A 109 12.84 -36.29 -19.40
N THR A 110 13.30 -36.55 -20.61
CA THR A 110 12.80 -37.64 -21.43
C THR A 110 13.13 -38.95 -20.71
N GLU A 111 12.13 -39.77 -20.40
CA GLU A 111 12.37 -41.17 -20.00
C GLU A 111 13.11 -41.96 -21.09
#